data_AF-A0A1S3H548-F1
#
_entry.id   AF-A0A1S3H548-F1
#
_cell.length_a   1.000
_cell.length_b   1.000
_cell.length_c   1.000
_cell.angle_alpha   90.00
_cell.angle_beta   90.00
_cell.angle_gamma   90.00
#
_symmetry.space_group_name_H-M   'P 1'
#
loop_
_entity.id
_entity.type
_entity.pdbx_description
1 polymer ?
#
loop_
_entity_poly.entity_id
_entity_poly.type
_entity_poly.pdbx_seq_one_letter_code
_entity_poly.pdbx_strand_id
1 'polypeptide(L)'
;MYCLPSDVGQTVRDVNCAGVLMYDTCESIKIEDYDNLMNINCRSVVYLCNLAIPHLIKTKGCIVNVPSVCGLRAFPQVMSYCMSKAALDQYTRCAALELAPKQVRVNAVNPGVIETVILKRAGMSEGEYMLSLLSIAKPPMPWDDLGQWMKWPNASVSWLPTTPRL
;
A
#
# COMPACT_ATOMS: atom_id res chain seq x y z
N MET A 1 -0.70 29.55 31.58
CA MET A 1 -1.83 28.74 31.09
C MET A 1 -1.87 28.90 29.58
N TYR A 2 -1.19 28.01 28.85
CA TYR A 2 -1.09 28.12 27.39
C TYR A 2 -2.36 27.50 26.77
N CYS A 3 -3.19 28.37 26.19
CA CYS A 3 -4.33 27.97 25.38
C CYS A 3 -3.77 27.43 24.05
N LEU A 4 -3.77 26.12 23.86
CA LEU A 4 -3.52 25.54 22.54
C LEU A 4 -4.69 25.93 21.61
N PRO A 5 -4.44 26.29 20.34
CA PRO A 5 -5.49 26.69 19.41
C PRO A 5 -6.56 25.61 19.30
N SER A 6 -7.82 26.01 19.11
CA SER A 6 -8.97 25.13 18.86
C SER A 6 -8.87 24.26 17.60
N ASP A 7 -7.70 24.20 16.96
CA ASP A 7 -7.42 23.53 15.69
C ASP A 7 -6.77 22.14 15.87
N VAL A 8 -6.47 21.69 17.10
CA VAL A 8 -5.97 20.32 17.41
C VAL A 8 -7.08 19.24 17.42
N GLY A 9 -8.24 19.52 16.84
CA GLY A 9 -9.50 18.79 17.08
C GLY A 9 -9.89 17.66 16.12
N GLN A 10 -8.97 17.00 15.39
CA GLN A 10 -9.35 15.83 14.58
C GLN A 10 -8.48 14.61 14.87
N THR A 11 -8.86 13.87 15.91
CA THR A 11 -8.30 12.56 16.27
C THR A 11 -8.41 11.58 15.10
N VAL A 12 -7.35 10.81 14.85
CA VAL A 12 -7.42 9.63 13.96
C VAL A 12 -8.40 8.65 14.57
N ARG A 13 -9.47 8.32 13.83
CA ARG A 13 -10.55 7.46 14.32
C ARG A 13 -10.58 6.10 13.66
N ASP A 14 -9.80 5.91 12.59
CA ASP A 14 -9.62 4.60 11.96
C ASP A 14 -8.17 4.44 11.47
N VAL A 15 -7.56 3.30 11.80
CA VAL A 15 -6.19 2.92 11.42
C VAL A 15 -6.19 1.51 10.87
N ASN A 16 -6.07 1.38 9.55
CA ASN A 16 -6.07 0.10 8.86
C ASN A 16 -4.63 -0.43 8.70
N CYS A 17 -4.19 -1.25 9.67
CA CYS A 17 -2.84 -1.80 9.75
C CYS A 17 -2.76 -3.33 9.52
N ALA A 18 -3.90 -4.03 9.52
CA ALA A 18 -3.92 -5.47 9.31
C ALA A 18 -3.40 -5.84 7.92
N GLY A 19 -2.45 -6.78 7.85
CA GLY A 19 -1.97 -7.32 6.60
C GLY A 19 -1.11 -8.56 6.78
N VAL A 20 -1.13 -9.43 5.77
CA VAL A 20 -0.28 -10.60 5.65
C VAL A 20 0.57 -10.51 4.39
N LEU A 21 1.76 -11.10 4.46
CA LEU A 21 2.67 -11.25 3.32
C LEU A 21 2.74 -12.74 2.97
N MET A 22 2.69 -13.05 1.68
CA MET A 22 2.89 -14.38 1.14
C MET A 22 3.94 -14.33 0.04
N TYR A 23 4.67 -15.43 -0.12
CA TYR A 23 5.62 -15.58 -1.22
C TYR A 23 4.92 -16.22 -2.41
N ASP A 24 4.93 -15.52 -3.54
CA ASP A 24 4.34 -15.96 -4.79
C ASP A 24 5.00 -15.31 -6.00
N THR A 25 4.90 -15.99 -7.15
CA THR A 25 5.35 -15.50 -8.45
C THR A 25 4.21 -15.60 -9.47
N CYS A 26 4.41 -15.05 -10.67
CA CYS A 26 3.46 -15.24 -11.77
C CYS A 26 3.15 -16.72 -12.05
N GLU A 27 4.13 -17.59 -11.82
CA GLU A 27 4.06 -19.00 -12.20
C GLU A 27 3.55 -19.89 -11.06
N SER A 28 3.71 -19.46 -9.80
CA SER A 28 3.41 -20.27 -8.62
C SER A 28 2.22 -19.77 -7.80
N ILE A 29 1.53 -18.73 -8.25
CA ILE A 29 0.39 -18.16 -7.52
C ILE A 29 -0.76 -19.18 -7.43
N LYS A 30 -1.19 -19.47 -6.20
CA LYS A 30 -2.40 -20.22 -5.92
C LYS A 30 -3.55 -19.24 -5.71
N ILE A 31 -4.62 -19.40 -6.48
CA ILE A 31 -5.76 -18.48 -6.45
C ILE A 31 -6.39 -18.40 -5.06
N GLU A 32 -6.47 -19.52 -4.34
CA GLU A 32 -7.00 -19.57 -2.97
C GLU A 32 -6.17 -18.72 -1.99
N ASP A 33 -4.84 -18.78 -2.10
CA ASP A 33 -3.93 -17.99 -1.27
C ASP A 33 -3.99 -16.50 -1.65
N TYR A 34 -4.05 -16.20 -2.95
CA TYR A 34 -4.28 -14.85 -3.48
C TYR A 34 -5.57 -14.25 -2.93
N ASP A 35 -6.68 -14.98 -3.03
CA ASP A 35 -7.99 -14.53 -2.57
C ASP A 35 -7.97 -14.28 -1.06
N ASN A 36 -7.36 -15.17 -0.29
CA ASN A 36 -7.20 -14.98 1.15
C ASN A 36 -6.37 -13.72 1.47
N LEU A 37 -5.24 -13.52 0.78
CA LEU A 37 -4.40 -12.34 0.95
C LEU A 37 -5.15 -11.06 0.59
N MET A 38 -5.87 -11.02 -0.52
CA MET A 38 -6.66 -9.85 -0.95
C MET A 38 -7.85 -9.60 -0.01
N ASN A 39 -8.47 -10.66 0.50
CA ASN A 39 -9.54 -10.55 1.50
C ASN A 39 -9.03 -9.87 2.78
N ILE A 40 -7.84 -10.24 3.24
CA ILE A 40 -7.23 -9.67 4.44
C ILE A 40 -6.69 -8.26 4.17
N ASN A 41 -5.92 -8.06 3.09
CA ASN A 41 -5.17 -6.81 2.89
C ASN A 41 -5.99 -5.69 2.23
N CYS A 42 -7.02 -6.02 1.44
CA CYS A 42 -7.81 -5.04 0.70
C CYS A 42 -9.28 -5.05 1.12
N ARG A 43 -9.95 -6.20 1.04
CA ARG A 43 -11.40 -6.28 1.26
C ARG A 43 -11.76 -5.86 2.68
N SER A 44 -10.99 -6.30 3.68
CA SER A 44 -11.20 -5.92 5.08
C SER A 44 -11.18 -4.40 5.26
N VAL A 45 -10.22 -3.71 4.64
CA VAL A 45 -10.04 -2.25 4.75
C VAL A 45 -11.20 -1.51 4.10
N VAL A 46 -11.58 -1.90 2.88
CA VAL A 46 -12.73 -1.31 2.19
C VAL A 46 -14.01 -1.51 3.02
N TYR A 47 -14.19 -2.70 3.59
CA TYR A 47 -15.36 -3.01 4.40
C TYR A 47 -15.40 -2.18 5.70
N LEU A 48 -14.29 -2.08 6.43
CA LEU A 48 -14.18 -1.27 7.65
C LEU A 48 -14.39 0.22 7.35
N CYS A 49 -13.77 0.74 6.29
CA CYS A 49 -13.95 2.12 5.87
C CYS A 49 -15.42 2.40 5.53
N ASN A 50 -16.10 1.51 4.78
CA ASN A 50 -17.53 1.68 4.46
C ASN A 50 -18.40 1.79 5.72
N LEU A 51 -18.09 1.02 6.76
CA LEU A 51 -18.79 1.09 8.05
C LEU A 51 -18.43 2.35 8.84
N ALA A 52 -17.17 2.79 8.79
CA ALA A 52 -16.67 3.94 9.56
C ALA A 52 -17.07 5.29 8.94
N ILE A 53 -17.10 5.40 7.61
CA ILE A 53 -17.31 6.66 6.86
C ILE A 53 -18.53 7.45 7.35
N PRO A 54 -19.73 6.87 7.56
CA PRO A 54 -20.89 7.63 8.06
C PRO A 54 -20.63 8.31 9.42
N HIS A 55 -19.88 7.65 10.31
CA HIS A 55 -19.51 8.21 11.61
C HIS A 55 -18.39 9.25 11.49
N LEU A 56 -17.46 9.03 10.58
CA LEU A 56 -16.36 9.97 10.30
C LEU A 56 -16.87 11.26 9.70
N ILE A 57 -17.88 11.23 8.82
CA ILE A 57 -18.52 12.42 8.25
C ILE A 57 -19.16 13.27 9.35
N LYS A 58 -19.93 12.66 10.25
CA LYS A 58 -20.59 13.37 11.38
C LYS A 58 -19.57 14.06 12.28
N THR A 59 -18.41 13.44 12.45
CA THR A 59 -17.41 13.84 13.43
C THR A 59 -16.19 14.53 12.83
N LYS A 60 -16.21 14.76 11.50
CA LYS A 60 -15.12 15.34 10.69
C LYS A 60 -13.77 14.67 10.99
N GLY A 61 -13.78 13.33 11.01
CA GLY A 61 -12.64 12.51 11.42
C GLY A 61 -11.58 12.32 10.33
N CYS A 62 -10.65 11.40 10.59
CA CYS A 62 -9.70 10.98 9.57
C CYS A 62 -9.39 9.47 9.62
N ILE A 63 -9.02 8.95 8.44
CA ILE A 63 -8.63 7.56 8.19
C ILE A 63 -7.13 7.54 7.88
N VAL A 64 -6.40 6.59 8.45
CA VAL A 64 -5.02 6.28 8.08
C VAL A 64 -4.92 4.83 7.64
N ASN A 65 -4.54 4.62 6.39
CA ASN A 65 -4.24 3.30 5.85
C ASN A 65 -2.74 3.03 5.95
N VAL A 66 -2.36 1.77 6.21
CA VAL A 66 -0.95 1.34 6.24
C VAL A 66 -0.65 0.40 5.07
N PRO A 67 -0.41 0.96 3.87
CA PRO A 67 0.12 0.21 2.74
C PRO A 67 1.61 -0.13 2.96
N SER A 68 2.42 -0.19 1.91
CA SER A 68 3.83 -0.59 1.99
C SER A 68 4.62 0.04 0.86
N VAL A 69 5.95 0.12 0.99
CA VAL A 69 6.83 0.39 -0.14
C VAL A 69 6.60 -0.60 -1.30
N CYS A 70 6.16 -1.84 -1.00
CA CYS A 70 5.76 -2.83 -2.00
C CYS A 70 4.53 -2.43 -2.83
N GLY A 71 3.74 -1.45 -2.39
CA GLY A 71 2.67 -0.86 -3.20
C GLY A 71 3.14 0.22 -4.17
N LEU A 72 4.33 0.79 -3.94
CA LEU A 72 4.93 1.85 -4.74
C LEU A 72 6.02 1.35 -5.69
N ARG A 73 6.61 0.19 -5.39
CA ARG A 73 7.69 -0.45 -6.16
C ARG A 73 7.43 -1.93 -6.31
N ALA A 74 7.87 -2.49 -7.44
CA ALA A 74 7.80 -3.92 -7.67
C ALA A 74 8.92 -4.66 -6.93
N PHE A 75 8.57 -5.77 -6.29
CA PHE A 75 9.52 -6.71 -5.70
C PHE A 75 9.19 -8.12 -6.21
N PRO A 76 10.17 -8.89 -6.67
CA PRO A 76 9.94 -10.27 -7.09
C PRO A 76 9.57 -11.14 -5.88
N GLN A 77 8.89 -12.26 -6.14
CA GLN A 77 8.49 -13.28 -5.15
C GLN A 77 7.44 -12.83 -4.12
N VAL A 78 6.88 -11.62 -4.23
CA VAL A 78 5.81 -11.12 -3.35
C VAL A 78 4.73 -10.39 -4.17
N MET A 79 4.37 -10.96 -5.31
CA MET A 79 3.48 -10.36 -6.31
C MET A 79 2.12 -9.97 -5.73
N SER A 80 1.41 -10.90 -5.10
CA SER A 80 0.05 -10.64 -4.60
C SER A 80 0.09 -9.62 -3.47
N TYR A 81 1.14 -9.65 -2.65
CA TYR A 81 1.37 -8.63 -1.62
C TYR A 81 1.56 -7.24 -2.24
N CYS A 82 2.44 -7.11 -3.24
CA CYS A 82 2.64 -5.87 -3.99
C CYS A 82 1.31 -5.34 -4.57
N MET A 83 0.55 -6.21 -5.24
CA MET A 83 -0.77 -5.87 -5.78
C MET A 83 -1.72 -5.35 -4.70
N SER A 84 -1.80 -6.04 -3.56
CA SER A 84 -2.70 -5.66 -2.47
C SER A 84 -2.36 -4.30 -1.87
N LYS A 85 -1.06 -4.00 -1.72
CA LYS A 85 -0.59 -2.73 -1.15
C LYS A 85 -0.74 -1.58 -2.14
N ALA A 86 -0.54 -1.84 -3.44
CA ALA A 86 -0.83 -0.88 -4.50
C ALA A 86 -2.33 -0.55 -4.60
N ALA A 87 -3.20 -1.57 -4.46
CA ALA A 87 -4.64 -1.39 -4.40
C ALA A 87 -5.06 -0.51 -3.21
N LEU A 88 -4.44 -0.70 -2.03
CA LEU A 88 -4.71 0.10 -0.86
C LEU A 88 -4.21 1.56 -1.01
N ASP A 89 -3.07 1.77 -1.66
CA ASP A 89 -2.58 3.10 -2.03
C ASP A 89 -3.56 3.83 -2.95
N GLN A 90 -4.06 3.14 -4.00
CA GLN A 90 -5.04 3.72 -4.91
C GLN A 90 -6.38 3.99 -4.23
N TYR A 91 -6.85 3.06 -3.39
CA TYR A 91 -8.06 3.25 -2.58
C TYR A 91 -7.96 4.52 -1.72
N THR A 92 -6.82 4.71 -1.05
CA THR A 92 -6.56 5.91 -0.22
C THR A 92 -6.69 7.19 -1.03
N ARG A 93 -6.10 7.23 -2.24
CA ARG A 93 -6.20 8.40 -3.13
C ARG A 93 -7.64 8.69 -3.56
N CYS A 94 -8.37 7.66 -3.99
CA CYS A 94 -9.77 7.81 -4.39
C CYS A 94 -10.64 8.27 -3.21
N ALA A 95 -10.54 7.60 -2.07
CA ALA A 95 -11.30 7.94 -0.87
C ALA A 95 -11.00 9.36 -0.36
N ALA A 96 -9.75 9.81 -0.43
CA ALA A 96 -9.39 11.18 -0.06
C ALA A 96 -10.11 12.22 -0.92
N LEU A 97 -10.18 12.01 -2.24
CA LEU A 97 -10.89 12.92 -3.15
C LEU A 97 -12.40 12.92 -2.90
N GLU A 98 -13.00 11.76 -2.67
CA GLU A 98 -14.45 11.63 -2.44
C GLU A 98 -14.91 12.16 -1.07
N LEU A 99 -14.05 12.06 -0.06
CA LEU A 99 -14.36 12.42 1.32
C LEU A 99 -13.92 13.85 1.70
N ALA A 100 -13.05 14.48 0.89
CA ALA A 100 -12.62 15.86 1.10
C ALA A 100 -13.78 16.87 1.21
N PRO A 101 -14.80 16.86 0.32
CA PRO A 101 -15.96 17.77 0.45
C PRO A 101 -16.76 17.55 1.74
N LYS A 102 -16.65 16.36 2.33
CA LYS A 102 -17.33 15.97 3.58
C LYS A 102 -16.45 16.23 4.83
N GLN A 103 -15.33 16.93 4.66
CA GLN A 103 -14.38 17.27 5.73
C GLN A 103 -13.80 16.05 6.47
N VAL A 104 -13.63 14.93 5.76
CA VAL A 104 -12.95 13.73 6.25
C VAL A 104 -11.63 13.56 5.51
N ARG A 105 -10.53 13.44 6.26
CA ARG A 105 -9.18 13.26 5.69
C ARG A 105 -8.86 11.78 5.58
N VAL A 106 -8.21 11.38 4.50
CA VAL A 106 -7.73 10.01 4.29
C VAL A 106 -6.26 10.08 3.88
N ASN A 107 -5.40 9.36 4.59
CA ASN A 107 -3.96 9.34 4.30
C ASN A 107 -3.42 7.90 4.30
N ALA A 108 -2.31 7.71 3.62
CA ALA A 108 -1.54 6.47 3.61
C ALA A 108 -0.18 6.69 4.25
N VAL A 109 0.28 5.70 5.02
CA VAL A 109 1.66 5.62 5.51
C VAL A 109 2.26 4.34 4.96
N ASN A 110 3.30 4.44 4.13
CA ASN A 110 3.94 3.30 3.48
C ASN A 110 5.23 2.95 4.22
N PRO A 111 5.24 1.94 5.10
CA PRO A 111 6.47 1.53 5.78
C PRO A 111 7.41 0.83 4.80
N GLY A 112 8.72 1.02 5.03
CA GLY A 112 9.77 0.20 4.44
C GLY A 112 9.87 -1.17 5.13
N VAL A 113 11.01 -1.85 4.96
CA VAL A 113 11.33 -3.04 5.76
C VAL A 113 11.58 -2.56 7.19
N ILE A 114 10.71 -2.98 8.09
CA ILE A 114 10.83 -2.77 9.53
C ILE A 114 10.81 -4.15 10.16
N GLU A 115 11.70 -4.40 11.13
CA GLU A 115 11.70 -5.65 11.87
C GLU A 115 10.36 -5.81 12.60
N THR A 116 9.49 -6.65 12.04
CA THR A 116 8.16 -6.91 12.57
C THR A 116 7.81 -8.38 12.35
N VAL A 117 6.83 -8.86 13.11
CA VAL A 117 6.39 -10.26 13.09
C VAL A 117 5.90 -10.70 11.70
N ILE A 118 5.54 -9.77 10.79
CA ILE A 118 5.09 -10.11 9.43
C ILE A 118 6.18 -10.82 8.62
N LEU A 119 7.44 -10.41 8.75
CA LEU A 119 8.57 -11.02 8.03
C LEU A 119 8.92 -12.39 8.61
N LYS A 120 8.88 -12.51 9.95
CA LYS A 120 9.06 -13.79 10.66
C LYS A 120 7.95 -14.79 10.33
N ARG A 121 6.69 -14.33 10.25
CA ARG A 121 5.53 -15.17 9.86
C ARG A 121 5.54 -15.57 8.39
N ALA A 122 6.10 -14.74 7.51
CA ALA A 122 6.29 -15.09 6.11
C ALA A 122 7.39 -16.15 5.91
N GLY A 123 8.19 -16.46 6.94
CA GLY A 123 9.28 -17.45 6.87
C GLY A 123 10.61 -16.87 6.39
N MET A 124 10.80 -15.54 6.46
CA MET A 124 12.04 -14.89 6.03
C MET A 124 13.19 -15.18 7.01
N SER A 125 14.33 -15.61 6.47
CA SER A 125 15.58 -15.80 7.21
C SER A 125 16.29 -14.46 7.49
N GLU A 126 17.23 -14.43 8.45
CA GLU A 126 17.98 -13.21 8.77
C GLU A 126 18.83 -12.68 7.59
N GLY A 127 19.34 -13.58 6.74
CA GLY A 127 20.07 -13.20 5.53
C GLY A 127 19.18 -12.51 4.50
N GLU A 128 17.96 -12.99 4.31
CA GLU A 128 16.96 -12.38 3.43
C GLU A 128 16.46 -11.04 3.97
N TYR A 129 16.33 -10.91 5.29
CA TYR A 129 16.02 -9.64 5.95
C TYR A 129 17.06 -8.57 5.62
N MET A 130 18.36 -8.89 5.74
CA MET A 130 19.44 -7.96 5.44
C MET A 130 19.46 -7.54 3.96
N LEU A 131 19.21 -8.48 3.05
CA LEU A 131 19.09 -8.20 1.61
C LEU A 131 17.89 -7.28 1.32
N SER A 132 16.77 -7.48 2.01
CA SER A 132 15.58 -6.65 1.83
C SER A 132 15.82 -5.20 2.28
N LEU A 133 16.53 -4.96 3.39
CA LEU A 133 16.93 -3.62 3.84
C LEU A 133 17.80 -2.91 2.80
N LEU A 134 18.80 -3.61 2.26
CA LEU A 134 19.67 -3.09 1.20
C LEU A 134 18.91 -2.79 -0.09
N SER A 135 17.88 -3.60 -0.42
CA SER A 135 17.07 -3.41 -1.63
C SER A 135 16.22 -2.13 -1.59
N ILE A 136 15.74 -1.72 -0.41
CA ILE A 136 14.97 -0.48 -0.25
C ILE A 136 15.86 0.76 -0.30
N ALA A 137 17.08 0.64 0.24
CA ALA A 137 18.08 1.70 0.20
C ALA A 137 18.59 1.99 -1.22
N LYS A 138 18.51 1.00 -2.12
CA LYS A 138 18.80 1.22 -3.54
C LYS A 138 17.70 2.09 -4.18
N PRO A 139 18.07 3.01 -5.08
CA PRO A 139 17.08 3.72 -5.89
C PRO A 139 16.21 2.69 -6.63
N PRO A 140 14.92 3.00 -6.88
CA PRO A 140 14.10 2.12 -7.69
C PRO A 140 14.82 1.88 -9.01
N MET A 141 14.77 0.65 -9.54
CA MET A 141 15.37 0.35 -10.83
C MET A 141 14.86 1.41 -11.83
N PRO A 142 15.76 2.11 -12.55
CA PRO A 142 15.36 3.12 -13.51
C PRO A 142 14.29 2.57 -14.45
N TRP A 143 13.27 3.37 -14.76
CA TRP A 143 12.21 2.96 -15.69
C TRP A 143 12.77 2.58 -17.07
N ASP A 144 13.93 3.11 -17.46
CA ASP A 144 14.64 2.75 -18.69
C ASP A 144 15.21 1.32 -18.64
N ASP A 145 15.60 0.85 -17.45
CA ASP A 145 16.08 -0.51 -17.23
C ASP A 145 14.91 -1.48 -17.10
N LEU A 146 13.86 -1.15 -16.33
CA LEU A 146 12.61 -1.94 -16.32
C LEU A 146 11.96 -2.00 -17.70
N GLY A 147 12.02 -0.90 -18.45
CA GLY A 147 11.54 -0.78 -19.81
C GLY A 147 12.31 -1.66 -20.79
N GLN A 148 13.61 -1.92 -20.57
CA GLN A 148 14.36 -2.89 -21.37
C GLN A 148 13.94 -4.34 -21.10
N TRP A 149 13.61 -4.69 -19.84
CA TRP A 149 13.07 -6.01 -19.48
C TRP A 149 11.60 -6.19 -19.90
N MET A 150 10.81 -5.11 -19.92
CA MET A 150 9.42 -5.10 -20.40
C MET A 150 9.31 -5.04 -21.93
N LYS A 151 10.32 -4.53 -22.65
CA LYS A 151 10.44 -4.57 -24.12
C LYS A 151 10.88 -5.95 -24.63
N TRP A 152 10.30 -7.01 -24.10
CA TRP A 152 10.36 -8.32 -24.76
C TRP A 152 9.57 -8.21 -26.08
N PRO A 153 9.95 -8.92 -27.17
CA PRO A 153 9.51 -8.60 -28.53
C PRO A 153 8.00 -8.49 -28.76
N ASN A 154 7.15 -8.97 -27.84
CA ASN A 154 5.70 -9.05 -27.99
C ASN A 154 4.88 -8.64 -26.74
N ALA A 155 5.45 -7.97 -25.74
CA ALA A 155 4.70 -7.55 -24.54
C ALA A 155 4.77 -6.04 -24.35
N SER A 156 3.65 -5.34 -24.51
CA SER A 156 3.49 -3.94 -24.11
C SER A 156 2.43 -3.83 -23.03
N VAL A 157 2.80 -3.33 -21.85
CA VAL A 157 1.85 -2.93 -20.81
C VAL A 157 2.00 -1.43 -20.60
N SER A 158 1.03 -0.65 -21.10
CA SER A 158 1.01 0.80 -20.98
C SER A 158 0.03 1.23 -19.88
N TRP A 159 0.54 1.71 -18.74
CA TRP A 159 -0.24 2.47 -17.76
C TRP A 159 0.53 3.74 -17.33
N LEU A 160 0.43 4.77 -18.20
CA LEU A 160 0.52 6.25 -18.01
C LEU A 160 1.82 6.93 -17.49
N PRO A 161 2.06 8.24 -17.77
CA PRO A 161 1.60 9.11 -18.85
C PRO A 161 2.76 9.56 -19.77
N THR A 162 2.59 9.46 -21.10
CA THR A 162 3.49 10.15 -22.04
C THR A 162 3.10 11.61 -22.14
N THR A 163 3.65 12.45 -21.26
CA THR A 163 3.81 13.88 -21.57
C THR A 163 5.22 14.32 -21.18
N PRO A 164 6.02 14.86 -22.12
CA PRO A 164 7.26 15.55 -21.79
C PRO A 164 6.93 16.82 -21.00
N ARG A 165 7.67 17.09 -19.93
CA ARG A 165 7.73 18.46 -19.40
C ARG A 165 8.52 19.29 -20.41
N LEU A 166 7.92 20.39 -20.84
CA LEU A 166 8.63 21.53 -21.44
C LEU A 166 9.64 22.10 -20.44
#